data_AF-A0A397FT07-F1
#
_entry.id   AF-A0A397FT07-F1
#
_cell.length_a   1.000
_cell.length_b   1.000
_cell.length_c   1.000
_cell.angle_alpha   90.00
_cell.angle_beta   90.00
_cell.angle_gamma   90.00
#
_symmetry.space_group_name_H-M   'P 1'
#
loop_
_entity.id
_entity.type
_entity.pdbx_description
1 polymer ?
#
loop_
_entity_poly.entity_id
_entity_poly.type
_entity_poly.pdbx_seq_one_letter_code
_entity_poly.pdbx_strand_id
1 'polypeptide(L)'
;MTKYDHLSKEELLKIIEKQEKELEIKKYGLIWDRERETEQVVLDCENNLPILKRIREKQIKTDNSNDNILIEGDNYHSLTCLNYTHKGKIDLIYIDPPYNTGKEDEWKYNDKFVDKNDQYKHAKWLNMMEKRLELSKNLLKDNGVIFISIGEQELSNLNLLCGKVFGHEKFLTIMARISKTASNQGKYFAPSCDFGLLCQK
;
A
#
# COMPACT_ATOMS: atom_id res chain seq x y z
N MET A 1 33.84 3.64 -3.63
CA MET A 1 33.12 4.70 -4.36
C MET A 1 31.86 5.00 -3.58
N THR A 2 31.74 6.24 -3.11
CA THR A 2 30.55 6.72 -2.44
C THR A 2 29.43 6.84 -3.47
N LYS A 3 28.20 6.63 -3.01
CA LYS A 3 26.99 6.48 -3.85
C LYS A 3 26.67 7.70 -4.75
N TYR A 4 27.38 8.82 -4.56
CA TYR A 4 27.10 10.11 -5.18
C TYR A 4 28.25 10.65 -6.04
N ASP A 5 29.33 9.87 -6.22
CA ASP A 5 30.54 10.33 -6.91
C ASP A 5 30.31 10.64 -8.41
N HIS A 6 29.18 10.20 -8.97
CA HIS A 6 28.78 10.43 -10.35
C HIS A 6 27.88 11.66 -10.54
N LEU A 7 27.42 12.28 -9.44
CA LEU A 7 26.53 13.43 -9.50
C LEU A 7 27.33 14.74 -9.46
N SER A 8 26.91 15.70 -10.27
CA SER A 8 27.43 17.07 -10.22
C SER A 8 26.97 17.77 -8.93
N LYS A 9 27.70 18.83 -8.55
CA LYS A 9 27.34 19.68 -7.41
C LYS A 9 25.93 20.24 -7.52
N GLU A 10 25.50 20.63 -8.73
CA GLU A 10 24.15 21.16 -8.98
C GLU A 10 23.06 20.10 -8.78
N GLU A 11 23.30 18.86 -9.21
CA GLU A 11 22.35 17.75 -8.99
C GLU A 11 22.22 17.42 -7.50
N LEU A 12 23.33 17.43 -6.76
CA LEU A 12 23.32 17.24 -5.32
C LEU A 12 22.55 18.35 -4.60
N LEU A 13 22.74 19.60 -4.98
CA LEU A 13 21.99 20.74 -4.44
C LEU A 13 20.49 20.61 -4.71
N LYS A 14 20.09 20.20 -5.91
CA LYS A 14 18.67 19.94 -6.23
C LYS A 14 18.06 18.85 -5.35
N ILE A 15 18.81 17.78 -5.07
CA ILE A 15 18.35 16.71 -4.17
C ILE A 15 18.17 17.24 -2.75
N ILE A 16 19.12 18.01 -2.24
CA ILE A 16 19.07 18.59 -0.89
C ILE A 16 17.91 19.59 -0.76
N GLU A 17 17.76 20.54 -1.70
CA GLU A 17 16.66 21.51 -1.68
C GLU A 17 15.28 20.83 -1.71
N LYS A 18 15.16 19.73 -2.46
CA LYS A 18 13.93 18.93 -2.48
C LYS A 18 13.66 18.30 -1.11
N GLN A 19 14.68 17.73 -0.48
CA GLN A 19 14.58 17.14 0.86
C GLN A 19 14.22 18.17 1.93
N GLU A 20 14.85 19.35 1.91
CA GLU A 20 14.57 20.42 2.87
C GLU A 20 13.13 20.93 2.72
N LYS A 21 12.65 21.15 1.50
CA LYS A 21 11.23 21.52 1.28
C LYS A 21 10.27 20.45 1.79
N GLU A 22 10.58 19.17 1.58
CA GLU A 22 9.75 18.07 2.10
C GLU A 22 9.72 18.04 3.64
N LEU A 23 10.83 18.37 4.29
CA LEU A 23 10.95 18.46 5.75
C LEU A 23 10.22 19.69 6.32
N GLU A 24 10.33 20.85 5.67
CA GLU A 24 9.66 22.09 6.11
C GLU A 24 8.14 21.98 6.06
N ILE A 25 7.60 21.27 5.07
CA ILE A 25 6.15 21.08 4.90
C ILE A 25 5.56 20.15 5.98
N LYS A 26 6.37 19.27 6.60
CA LYS A 26 5.88 18.21 7.51
C LYS A 26 6.48 18.32 8.92
N LYS A 27 5.91 19.19 9.75
CA LYS A 27 6.27 19.29 11.18
C LYS A 27 5.82 18.10 12.03
N TYR A 28 4.83 17.34 11.59
CA TYR A 28 4.32 16.14 12.27
C TYR A 28 3.84 15.12 11.23
N GLY A 29 4.30 13.87 11.33
CA GLY A 29 3.88 12.80 10.43
C GLY A 29 4.93 11.71 10.24
N LEU A 30 4.62 10.78 9.32
CA LEU A 30 5.49 9.66 8.97
C LEU A 30 6.53 10.09 7.93
N ILE A 31 7.81 9.90 8.27
CA ILE A 31 8.96 10.09 7.38
C ILE A 31 9.69 8.76 7.30
N TRP A 32 10.02 8.32 6.08
CA TRP A 32 10.75 7.09 5.83
C TRP A 32 11.59 7.20 4.57
N ASP A 33 12.55 6.30 4.41
CA ASP A 33 13.39 6.24 3.23
C ASP A 33 12.56 5.90 1.99
N ARG A 34 12.50 6.86 1.06
CA ARG A 34 11.95 6.63 -0.26
C ARG A 34 12.73 5.53 -0.97
N GLU A 35 12.00 4.75 -1.77
CA GLU A 35 12.61 3.75 -2.63
C GLU A 35 13.70 4.38 -3.49
N ARG A 36 14.84 3.69 -3.56
CA ARG A 36 15.97 4.13 -4.39
C ARG A 36 15.71 3.84 -5.87
N GLU A 37 14.99 2.75 -6.11
CA GLU A 37 14.58 2.25 -7.40
C GLU A 37 13.09 1.97 -7.31
N THR A 38 12.32 2.61 -8.18
CA THR A 38 10.88 2.45 -8.27
C THR A 38 10.53 1.07 -8.83
N GLU A 39 9.45 0.47 -8.33
CA GLU A 39 8.92 -0.81 -8.83
C GLU A 39 8.75 -0.74 -10.36
N GLN A 40 9.21 -1.77 -11.10
CA GLN A 40 9.13 -1.79 -12.56
C GLN A 40 7.70 -1.57 -13.07
N VAL A 41 6.70 -2.17 -12.40
CA VAL A 41 5.28 -2.00 -12.76
C VAL A 41 4.80 -0.54 -12.69
N VAL A 42 5.39 0.27 -11.81
CA VAL A 42 5.05 1.69 -11.67
C VAL A 42 5.63 2.46 -12.86
N LEU A 43 6.90 2.23 -13.18
CA LEU A 43 7.56 2.82 -14.35
C LEU A 43 6.86 2.40 -15.66
N ASP A 44 6.41 1.15 -15.75
CA ASP A 44 5.70 0.64 -16.91
C ASP A 44 4.36 1.35 -17.09
N CYS A 45 3.63 1.64 -16.00
CA CYS A 45 2.35 2.36 -16.04
C CYS A 45 2.50 3.86 -16.36
N GLU A 46 3.66 4.46 -16.08
CA GLU A 46 3.95 5.85 -16.47
C GLU A 46 4.16 5.97 -17.99
N ASN A 47 4.79 4.96 -18.59
CA ASN A 47 5.17 4.98 -20.01
C ASN A 47 4.15 4.27 -20.92
N ASN A 48 3.33 3.37 -20.37
CA ASN A 48 2.39 2.55 -21.12
C ASN A 48 1.00 2.57 -20.47
N LEU A 49 -0.04 2.67 -21.31
CA LEU A 49 -1.42 2.62 -20.84
C LEU A 49 -1.83 1.17 -20.55
N PRO A 50 -2.22 0.85 -19.30
CA PRO A 50 -2.67 -0.49 -18.95
C PRO A 50 -4.03 -0.81 -19.59
N ILE A 51 -4.16 -1.98 -20.22
CA ILE A 51 -5.38 -2.40 -20.92
C ILE A 51 -5.90 -3.73 -20.37
N LEU A 52 -7.17 -3.77 -19.99
CA LEU A 52 -7.82 -5.02 -19.56
C LEU A 52 -8.27 -5.83 -20.78
N LYS A 53 -7.80 -7.08 -20.88
CA LYS A 53 -8.25 -8.05 -21.88
C LYS A 53 -9.31 -8.96 -21.29
N ARG A 54 -10.53 -8.91 -21.80
CA ARG A 54 -11.61 -9.81 -21.38
C ARG A 54 -11.35 -11.24 -21.91
N ILE A 55 -11.26 -12.22 -21.01
CA ILE A 55 -11.13 -13.64 -21.34
C ILE A 55 -12.51 -14.29 -21.28
N ARG A 56 -13.17 -14.42 -22.43
CA ARG A 56 -14.54 -14.95 -22.51
C ARG A 56 -14.65 -16.42 -22.06
N GLU A 57 -13.60 -17.19 -22.28
CA GLU A 57 -13.53 -18.62 -21.92
C GLU A 57 -13.59 -18.86 -20.41
N LYS A 58 -13.14 -17.89 -19.59
CA LYS A 58 -13.21 -17.95 -18.13
C LYS A 58 -14.51 -17.35 -17.57
N GLN A 59 -15.50 -17.00 -18.40
CA GLN A 59 -16.76 -16.44 -17.93
C GLN A 59 -17.57 -17.50 -17.20
N ILE A 60 -17.93 -17.21 -15.95
CA ILE A 60 -18.84 -18.02 -15.15
C ILE A 60 -20.22 -17.36 -15.25
N LYS A 61 -21.22 -18.07 -15.77
CA LYS A 61 -22.61 -17.61 -15.83
C LYS A 61 -23.46 -18.38 -14.83
N THR A 62 -23.99 -17.67 -13.85
CA THR A 62 -24.87 -18.22 -12.82
C THR A 62 -26.30 -17.72 -12.96
N ASP A 63 -26.49 -16.48 -13.40
CA ASP A 63 -27.79 -15.85 -13.60
C ASP A 63 -27.72 -14.72 -14.65
N ASN A 64 -28.80 -13.92 -14.74
CA ASN A 64 -28.91 -12.75 -15.63
C ASN A 64 -28.61 -11.42 -14.90
N SER A 65 -27.95 -11.45 -13.75
CA SER A 65 -27.57 -10.23 -13.03
C SER A 65 -26.37 -9.54 -13.70
N ASN A 66 -25.94 -8.40 -13.14
CA ASN A 66 -24.77 -7.69 -13.64
C ASN A 66 -23.49 -8.52 -13.44
N ASP A 67 -22.57 -8.44 -14.40
CA ASP A 67 -21.29 -9.13 -14.34
C ASP A 67 -20.43 -8.63 -13.16
N ASN A 68 -19.95 -9.56 -12.32
CA ASN A 68 -18.82 -9.31 -11.43
C ASN A 68 -17.50 -9.41 -12.21
N ILE A 69 -16.50 -8.61 -11.82
CA ILE A 69 -15.20 -8.54 -12.52
C ILE A 69 -14.11 -9.16 -11.64
N LEU A 70 -13.38 -10.13 -12.20
CA LEU A 70 -12.12 -10.62 -11.66
C LEU A 70 -10.98 -10.19 -12.59
N ILE A 71 -9.97 -9.52 -12.03
CA ILE A 71 -8.79 -9.06 -12.77
C ILE A 71 -7.59 -9.88 -12.31
N GLU A 72 -6.85 -10.44 -13.26
CA GLU A 72 -5.61 -11.19 -13.03
C GLU A 72 -4.42 -10.31 -13.45
N GLY A 73 -3.55 -9.96 -12.50
CA GLY A 73 -2.39 -9.10 -12.71
C GLY A 73 -1.87 -8.47 -11.42
N ASP A 74 -0.81 -7.67 -11.53
CA ASP A 74 -0.35 -6.85 -10.40
C ASP A 74 -1.46 -5.85 -10.01
N ASN A 75 -1.66 -5.66 -8.71
CA ASN A 75 -2.71 -4.80 -8.19
C ASN A 75 -2.46 -3.32 -8.51
N TYR A 76 -1.21 -2.85 -8.58
CA TYR A 76 -0.90 -1.48 -8.99
C TYR A 76 -1.36 -1.23 -10.42
N HIS A 77 -1.01 -2.14 -11.34
CA HIS A 77 -1.44 -2.08 -12.74
C HIS A 77 -2.97 -2.10 -12.87
N SER A 78 -3.62 -3.00 -12.12
CA SER A 78 -5.08 -3.14 -12.11
C SER A 78 -5.77 -1.88 -11.58
N LEU A 79 -5.30 -1.32 -10.47
CA LEU A 79 -5.82 -0.09 -9.88
C LEU A 79 -5.62 1.12 -10.81
N THR A 80 -4.48 1.20 -11.50
CA THR A 80 -4.23 2.25 -12.50
C THR A 80 -5.25 2.17 -13.63
N CYS A 81 -5.53 0.97 -14.16
CA CYS A 81 -6.55 0.81 -15.21
C CYS A 81 -7.96 1.15 -14.71
N LEU A 82 -8.31 0.71 -13.50
CA LEU A 82 -9.60 1.04 -12.87
C LEU A 82 -9.76 2.55 -12.65
N ASN A 83 -8.67 3.29 -12.43
CA ASN A 83 -8.71 4.74 -12.27
C ASN A 83 -9.17 5.48 -13.53
N TYR A 84 -9.03 4.88 -14.72
CA TYR A 84 -9.59 5.47 -15.95
C TYR A 84 -11.10 5.26 -16.08
N THR A 85 -11.64 4.20 -15.49
CA THR A 85 -13.01 3.73 -15.77
C THR A 85 -13.96 3.88 -14.58
N HIS A 86 -13.44 3.78 -13.35
CA HIS A 86 -14.18 3.66 -12.09
C HIS A 86 -13.79 4.71 -11.04
N LYS A 87 -13.07 5.77 -11.42
CA LYS A 87 -12.75 6.90 -10.52
C LYS A 87 -14.02 7.46 -9.88
N GLY A 88 -14.03 7.57 -8.56
CA GLY A 88 -15.18 8.08 -7.81
C GLY A 88 -16.42 7.19 -7.81
N LYS A 89 -16.32 5.90 -8.14
CA LYS A 89 -17.48 5.00 -8.27
C LYS A 89 -17.56 3.90 -7.22
N ILE A 90 -16.51 3.70 -6.41
CA ILE A 90 -16.45 2.60 -5.44
C ILE A 90 -16.96 3.06 -4.07
N ASP A 91 -17.90 2.32 -3.50
CA ASP A 91 -18.46 2.59 -2.17
C ASP A 91 -17.56 2.08 -1.03
N LEU A 92 -17.01 0.87 -1.19
CA LEU A 92 -16.22 0.16 -0.19
C LEU A 92 -15.02 -0.51 -0.86
N ILE A 93 -13.84 -0.34 -0.25
CA ILE A 93 -12.65 -1.13 -0.57
C ILE A 93 -12.29 -1.96 0.66
N TYR A 94 -12.06 -3.25 0.47
CA TYR A 94 -11.50 -4.15 1.48
C TYR A 94 -10.17 -4.71 0.96
N ILE A 95 -9.12 -4.64 1.77
CA ILE A 95 -7.82 -5.23 1.46
C ILE A 95 -7.22 -5.96 2.67
N ASP A 96 -6.48 -7.03 2.39
CA ASP A 96 -5.69 -7.79 3.35
C ASP A 96 -4.23 -7.84 2.85
N PRO A 97 -3.47 -6.73 2.98
CA PRO A 97 -2.08 -6.67 2.53
C PRO A 97 -1.19 -7.60 3.34
N PRO A 98 0.03 -7.92 2.87
CA PRO A 98 1.00 -8.68 3.66
C PRO A 98 1.30 -7.97 4.98
N TYR A 99 1.37 -8.70 6.11
CA TYR A 99 1.54 -8.10 7.45
C TYR A 99 2.99 -7.80 7.79
N ASN A 100 3.92 -8.12 6.89
CA ASN A 100 5.36 -7.93 7.08
C ASN A 100 5.87 -8.61 8.37
N THR A 101 5.42 -9.85 8.63
CA THR A 101 5.85 -10.56 9.85
C THR A 101 7.31 -11.02 9.79
N GLY A 102 7.92 -10.94 8.60
CA GLY A 102 9.30 -11.37 8.34
C GLY A 102 9.44 -12.88 8.21
N LYS A 103 8.32 -13.60 8.01
CA LYS A 103 8.35 -15.01 7.62
C LYS A 103 8.85 -15.11 6.18
N GLU A 104 9.77 -16.05 5.97
CA GLU A 104 10.18 -16.44 4.62
C GLU A 104 8.93 -16.80 3.81
N ASP A 105 8.92 -16.39 2.55
CA ASP A 105 7.82 -16.57 1.59
C ASP A 105 6.53 -15.74 1.77
N GLU A 106 6.42 -14.90 2.81
CA GLU A 106 5.19 -14.12 3.05
C GLU A 106 5.05 -12.90 2.13
N TRP A 107 6.15 -12.20 1.86
CA TRP A 107 6.11 -10.92 1.14
C TRP A 107 7.34 -10.69 0.27
N LYS A 108 7.09 -10.26 -0.98
CA LYS A 108 8.11 -9.91 -1.97
C LYS A 108 8.04 -8.42 -2.30
N TYR A 109 9.21 -7.80 -2.46
CA TYR A 109 9.39 -6.43 -2.95
C TYR A 109 10.55 -6.35 -3.94
N ASN A 110 10.34 -5.75 -5.11
CA ASN A 110 11.30 -5.75 -6.23
C ASN A 110 11.88 -7.16 -6.49
N ASP A 111 10.98 -8.15 -6.61
CA ASP A 111 11.25 -9.58 -6.83
C ASP A 111 12.06 -10.31 -5.74
N LYS A 112 12.40 -9.62 -4.65
CA LYS A 112 13.15 -10.19 -3.53
C LYS A 112 12.23 -10.39 -2.33
N PHE A 113 12.35 -11.55 -1.69
CA PHE A 113 11.70 -11.76 -0.40
C PHE A 113 12.25 -10.79 0.63
N VAL A 114 11.35 -10.22 1.43
CA VAL A 114 11.74 -9.33 2.52
C VAL A 114 11.80 -10.15 3.79
N ASP A 115 13.03 -10.38 4.25
CA ASP A 115 13.28 -11.15 5.46
C ASP A 115 13.15 -10.29 6.73
N LYS A 116 13.14 -10.96 7.89
CA LYS A 116 13.01 -10.31 9.21
C LYS A 116 14.15 -9.33 9.54
N ASN A 117 15.37 -9.59 9.04
CA ASN A 117 16.60 -8.86 9.31
C ASN A 117 16.85 -7.70 8.32
N ASP A 118 16.01 -7.56 7.29
CA ASP A 118 16.06 -6.44 6.37
C ASP A 118 15.74 -5.12 7.11
N GLN A 119 16.78 -4.27 7.21
CA GLN A 119 16.71 -2.97 7.88
C GLN A 119 15.69 -2.02 7.22
N TYR A 120 15.36 -2.23 5.95
CA TYR A 120 14.46 -1.37 5.17
C TYR A 120 13.07 -1.97 4.99
N LYS A 121 12.72 -3.09 5.66
CA LYS A 121 11.43 -3.77 5.46
C LYS A 121 10.21 -2.87 5.63
N HIS A 122 10.21 -2.01 6.66
CA HIS A 122 9.09 -1.10 6.92
C HIS A 122 9.00 -0.02 5.84
N ALA A 123 10.15 0.54 5.43
CA ALA A 123 10.20 1.53 4.36
C ALA A 123 9.73 0.94 3.01
N LYS A 124 10.17 -0.28 2.68
CA LYS A 124 9.70 -1.02 1.49
C LYS A 124 8.19 -1.27 1.53
N TRP A 125 7.65 -1.62 2.70
CA TRP A 125 6.23 -1.89 2.86
C TRP A 125 5.41 -0.60 2.68
N LEU A 126 5.88 0.50 3.29
CA LEU A 126 5.28 1.82 3.13
C LEU A 126 5.32 2.31 1.68
N ASN A 127 6.45 2.14 0.97
CA ASN A 127 6.56 2.49 -0.45
C ASN A 127 5.57 1.69 -1.32
N MET A 128 5.45 0.38 -1.07
CA MET A 128 4.50 -0.49 -1.77
C MET A 128 3.04 -0.09 -1.51
N MET A 129 2.69 0.16 -0.24
CA MET A 129 1.33 0.48 0.19
C MET A 129 0.90 1.89 -0.19
N GLU A 130 1.74 2.90 -0.04
CA GLU A 130 1.40 4.30 -0.32
C GLU A 130 0.84 4.45 -1.74
N LYS A 131 1.56 3.94 -2.73
CA LYS A 131 1.19 3.99 -4.15
C LYS A 131 -0.18 3.37 -4.42
N ARG A 132 -0.47 2.23 -3.78
CA ARG A 132 -1.73 1.49 -3.96
C ARG A 132 -2.88 2.17 -3.23
N LEU A 133 -2.63 2.75 -2.06
CA LEU A 133 -3.63 3.52 -1.32
C LEU A 133 -3.99 4.84 -2.03
N GLU A 134 -3.02 5.52 -2.65
CA GLU A 134 -3.27 6.71 -3.47
C GLU A 134 -4.19 6.40 -4.66
N LEU A 135 -3.91 5.31 -5.39
CA LEU A 135 -4.78 4.86 -6.46
C LEU A 135 -6.16 4.42 -5.95
N SER A 136 -6.22 3.75 -4.80
CA SER A 136 -7.48 3.31 -4.18
C SER A 136 -8.35 4.49 -3.74
N LYS A 137 -7.75 5.53 -3.15
CA LYS A 137 -8.45 6.76 -2.74
C LYS A 137 -9.19 7.40 -3.92
N ASN A 138 -8.59 7.41 -5.10
CA ASN A 138 -9.19 7.99 -6.30
C ASN A 138 -10.42 7.19 -6.79
N LEU A 139 -10.46 5.88 -6.56
CA LEU A 139 -11.59 5.02 -6.94
C LEU A 139 -12.81 5.22 -6.03
N LEU A 140 -12.58 5.53 -4.75
CA LEU A 140 -13.66 5.73 -3.79
C LEU A 140 -14.55 6.92 -4.15
N LYS A 141 -15.85 6.80 -3.87
CA LYS A 141 -16.79 7.94 -3.78
C LYS A 141 -16.40 8.85 -2.62
N ASP A 142 -16.92 10.07 -2.59
CA ASP A 142 -16.60 11.07 -1.57
C ASP A 142 -17.00 10.66 -0.14
N ASN A 143 -18.00 9.78 -0.01
CA ASN A 143 -18.38 9.15 1.25
C ASN A 143 -17.92 7.69 1.37
N GLY A 144 -17.17 7.19 0.39
CA GLY A 144 -16.70 5.82 0.34
C GLY A 144 -15.67 5.53 1.42
N VAL A 145 -15.57 4.26 1.81
CA VAL A 145 -14.70 3.83 2.91
C VAL A 145 -13.74 2.74 2.46
N ILE A 146 -12.55 2.71 3.08
CA ILE A 146 -11.57 1.64 2.93
C ILE A 146 -11.36 0.95 4.27
N PHE A 147 -11.42 -0.37 4.26
CA PHE A 147 -11.10 -1.25 5.37
C PHE A 147 -9.84 -2.05 5.05
N ILE A 148 -8.87 -2.01 5.96
CA ILE A 148 -7.56 -2.63 5.78
C ILE A 148 -7.31 -3.55 6.95
N SER A 149 -7.27 -4.86 6.70
CA SER A 149 -6.79 -5.83 7.69
C SER A 149 -5.28 -5.68 7.86
N ILE A 150 -4.79 -5.75 9.10
CA ILE A 150 -3.37 -5.55 9.38
C ILE A 150 -2.94 -6.25 10.68
N GLY A 151 -1.69 -6.69 10.71
CA GLY A 151 -1.03 -7.18 11.92
C GLY A 151 -0.44 -6.07 12.79
N GLU A 152 0.00 -6.42 14.00
CA GLU A 152 0.67 -5.50 14.94
C GLU A 152 1.92 -4.84 14.37
N GLN A 153 2.60 -5.52 13.44
CA GLN A 153 3.90 -5.12 12.91
C GLN A 153 3.86 -3.81 12.13
N GLU A 154 2.75 -3.57 11.42
CA GLU A 154 2.58 -2.42 10.54
C GLU A 154 1.38 -1.54 10.91
N LEU A 155 0.62 -1.87 11.97
CA LEU A 155 -0.57 -1.11 12.37
C LEU A 155 -0.29 0.39 12.53
N SER A 156 0.76 0.76 13.28
CA SER A 156 1.12 2.16 13.52
C SER A 156 1.55 2.87 12.24
N ASN A 157 2.34 2.18 11.41
CA ASN A 157 2.84 2.69 10.12
C ASN A 157 1.68 2.92 9.16
N LEU A 158 0.77 1.95 9.05
CA LEU A 158 -0.44 2.05 8.24
C LEU A 158 -1.35 3.18 8.70
N ASN A 159 -1.54 3.37 10.00
CA ASN A 159 -2.38 4.45 10.52
C ASN A 159 -1.85 5.83 10.12
N LEU A 160 -0.54 6.06 10.30
CA LEU A 160 0.08 7.32 9.88
C LEU A 160 0.10 7.47 8.35
N LEU A 161 0.29 6.39 7.62
CA LEU A 161 0.21 6.39 6.15
C LEU A 161 -1.20 6.75 5.68
N CYS A 162 -2.24 6.19 6.30
CA CYS A 162 -3.62 6.54 5.98
C CYS A 162 -3.92 8.00 6.33
N GLY A 163 -3.41 8.51 7.46
CA GLY A 163 -3.49 9.93 7.81
C GLY A 163 -2.83 10.83 6.76
N LYS A 164 -1.74 10.38 6.13
CA LYS A 164 -1.09 11.08 5.00
C LYS A 164 -1.89 11.01 3.71
N VAL A 165 -2.43 9.84 3.34
CA VAL A 165 -3.11 9.62 2.06
C VAL A 165 -4.55 10.17 2.07
N PHE A 166 -5.32 9.86 3.11
CA PHE A 166 -6.73 10.20 3.23
C PHE A 166 -6.95 11.54 3.93
N GLY A 167 -6.13 11.84 4.94
CA GLY A 167 -6.33 12.93 5.89
C GLY A 167 -6.58 12.37 7.29
N HIS A 168 -6.02 12.99 8.33
CA HIS A 168 -6.17 12.48 9.70
C HIS A 168 -7.61 12.58 10.19
N GLU A 169 -8.35 13.58 9.72
CA GLU A 169 -9.78 13.78 9.98
C GLU A 169 -10.68 12.72 9.33
N LYS A 170 -10.13 11.94 8.39
CA LYS A 170 -10.84 10.85 7.70
C LYS A 170 -10.66 9.49 8.37
N PHE A 171 -9.84 9.42 9.42
CA PHE A 171 -9.73 8.23 10.25
C PHE A 171 -11.04 7.98 10.99
N LEU A 172 -11.57 6.77 10.89
CA LEU A 172 -12.79 6.39 11.59
C LEU A 172 -12.49 5.57 12.84
N THR A 173 -11.79 4.44 12.70
CA THR A 173 -11.49 3.56 13.84
C THR A 173 -10.44 2.49 13.52
N ILE A 174 -9.92 1.86 14.57
CA ILE A 174 -9.17 0.60 14.53
C ILE A 174 -9.94 -0.42 15.35
N MET A 175 -10.30 -1.54 14.72
CA MET A 175 -11.02 -2.64 15.35
C MET A 175 -10.07 -3.80 15.60
N ALA A 176 -10.01 -4.30 16.83
CA ALA A 176 -9.30 -5.53 17.15
C ALA A 176 -10.17 -6.74 16.77
N ARG A 177 -9.58 -7.71 16.09
CA ARG A 177 -10.19 -9.00 15.75
C ARG A 177 -9.43 -10.10 16.46
N ILE A 178 -10.11 -10.87 17.31
CA ILE A 178 -9.52 -12.06 17.92
C ILE A 178 -9.28 -13.10 16.81
N SER A 179 -8.02 -13.36 16.48
CA SER A 179 -7.62 -14.22 15.37
C SER A 179 -7.34 -15.66 15.80
N LYS A 180 -7.04 -15.87 17.08
CA LYS A 180 -6.78 -17.18 17.66
C LYS A 180 -7.03 -17.18 19.16
N THR A 181 -7.36 -18.36 19.70
CA THR A 181 -7.27 -18.60 21.14
C THR A 181 -5.85 -18.31 21.59
N ALA A 182 -5.70 -17.52 22.65
CA ALA A 182 -4.40 -17.05 23.15
C ALA A 182 -3.38 -18.21 23.22
N SER A 183 -2.23 -18.06 22.56
CA SER A 183 -1.19 -19.08 22.52
C SER A 183 -0.06 -18.77 23.49
N ASN A 184 0.57 -19.81 24.05
CA ASN A 184 1.76 -19.68 24.91
C ASN A 184 3.05 -19.30 24.14
N GLN A 185 2.94 -18.83 22.89
CA GLN A 185 4.08 -18.41 22.07
C GLN A 185 4.52 -16.98 22.35
N GLY A 186 3.77 -16.23 23.18
CA GLY A 186 4.13 -14.89 23.60
C GLY A 186 5.28 -14.88 24.60
N LYS A 187 6.25 -13.98 24.41
CA LYS A 187 7.33 -13.77 25.40
C LYS A 187 6.83 -13.03 26.65
N TYR A 188 5.88 -12.11 26.49
CA TYR A 188 5.31 -11.30 27.57
C TYR A 188 3.78 -11.32 27.54
N PHE A 189 3.19 -11.18 26.35
CA PHE A 189 1.75 -11.29 26.14
C PHE A 189 1.47 -12.32 25.05
N ALA A 190 0.41 -13.11 25.23
CA ALA A 190 -0.05 -14.06 24.23
C ALA A 190 -0.64 -13.30 23.04
N PRO A 191 -0.04 -13.37 21.84
CA PRO A 191 -0.60 -12.70 20.67
C PRO A 191 -1.92 -13.40 20.31
N SER A 192 -3.03 -12.67 20.28
CA SER A 192 -4.35 -13.23 20.01
C SER A 192 -5.19 -12.39 19.05
N CYS A 193 -4.73 -11.19 18.69
CA CYS A 193 -5.50 -10.24 17.88
C CYS A 193 -4.76 -9.85 16.60
N ASP A 194 -5.54 -9.68 15.55
CA ASP A 194 -5.19 -8.86 14.39
C ASP A 194 -6.06 -7.59 14.43
N PHE A 195 -5.85 -6.67 13.48
CA PHE A 195 -6.54 -5.39 13.48
C PHE A 195 -7.20 -5.11 12.13
N GLY A 196 -8.23 -4.29 12.16
CA GLY A 196 -8.88 -3.71 10.99
C GLY A 196 -8.89 -2.20 11.11
N LEU A 197 -8.22 -1.50 10.19
CA LEU A 197 -8.20 -0.05 10.12
C LEU A 197 -9.24 0.44 9.11
N LEU A 198 -10.07 1.39 9.53
CA LEU A 198 -11.13 1.95 8.70
C LEU A 198 -10.93 3.46 8.49
N CYS A 199 -10.91 3.88 7.23
CA CYS A 199 -10.82 5.28 6.81
C CYS A 199 -11.91 5.62 5.78
N GLN A 200 -12.33 6.88 5.77
CA GLN A 200 -13.14 7.45 4.69
C GLN A 200 -12.26 8.15 3.64
N LYS A 201 -12.79 8.41 2.45
CA LYS A 201 -12.15 9.25 1.43
C LYS A 201 -11.98 10.71 1.86
#